data_AF-A0A8J3L8F7-F1
#
_entry.id   AF-A0A8J3L8F7-F1
#
_cell.length_a   1.000
_cell.length_b   1.000
_cell.length_c   1.000
_cell.angle_alpha   90.00
_cell.angle_beta   90.00
_cell.angle_gamma   90.00
#
_symmetry.space_group_name_H-M   'P 1'
#
loop_
_entity.id
_entity.type
_entity.pdbx_description
1 polymer ?
#
loop_
_entity_poly.entity_id
_entity_poly.type
_entity_poly.pdbx_seq_one_letter_code
_entity_poly.pdbx_strand_id
1 'polypeptide(L)'
;MPIAAASSWALTLWVAVLCTGAAADRSSLGAMLAGAAALLLVTALAVAAAHGLGRQPAGRAALDLALRELSKHTGVLRQRDPDAAGRPRPRAPGLTPLAC
;
A
#
# COMPACT_ATOMS: atom_id res chain seq x y z
N MET A 1 -15.30 -3.76 -0.63
CA MET A 1 -16.65 -3.25 -0.98
C MET A 1 -16.81 -1.71 -1.05
N PRO A 2 -15.93 -0.83 -0.52
CA PRO A 2 -16.18 0.63 -0.59
C PRO A 2 -15.85 1.26 -1.97
N ILE A 3 -14.96 0.67 -2.76
CA ILE A 3 -14.51 1.22 -4.06
C ILE A 3 -15.65 1.24 -5.09
N ALA A 4 -16.54 0.23 -5.07
CA ALA A 4 -17.66 0.14 -6.00
C ALA A 4 -18.72 1.24 -5.76
N ALA A 5 -19.01 1.56 -4.49
CA ALA A 5 -19.97 2.62 -4.15
C ALA A 5 -19.43 4.02 -4.50
N ALA A 6 -18.12 4.25 -4.34
CA ALA A 6 -17.50 5.50 -4.80
C ALA A 6 -17.58 5.67 -6.32
N SER A 7 -17.45 4.56 -7.07
CA SER A 7 -17.54 4.58 -8.54
C SER A 7 -18.93 4.92 -9.07
N SER A 8 -20.00 4.48 -8.37
CA SER A 8 -21.38 4.76 -8.81
C SER A 8 -21.75 6.23 -8.60
N TRP A 9 -21.33 6.85 -7.49
CA TRP A 9 -21.58 8.28 -7.24
C TRP A 9 -20.82 9.18 -8.20
N ALA A 10 -19.57 8.83 -8.52
CA ALA A 10 -18.79 9.55 -9.53
C ALA A 10 -19.48 9.49 -10.90
N LEU A 11 -19.98 8.32 -11.31
CA LEU A 11 -20.73 8.17 -12.55
C LEU A 11 -22.01 9.02 -12.55
N THR A 12 -22.77 9.02 -11.45
CA THR A 12 -23.99 9.84 -11.32
C THR A 12 -23.69 11.33 -11.43
N LEU A 13 -22.61 11.81 -10.82
CA LEU A 13 -22.19 13.21 -10.93
C LEU A 13 -21.76 13.56 -12.36
N TRP A 14 -21.04 12.67 -13.04
CA TRP A 14 -20.69 12.84 -14.45
C TRP A 14 -21.93 12.95 -15.33
N VAL A 15 -22.87 12.02 -15.20
CA VAL A 15 -24.13 12.04 -15.95
C VAL A 15 -24.91 13.33 -15.67
N ALA A 16 -25.02 13.74 -14.41
CA ALA A 16 -25.69 14.99 -14.04
C ALA A 16 -25.03 16.21 -14.71
N VAL A 17 -23.70 16.30 -14.70
CA VAL A 17 -22.98 17.37 -15.40
C VAL A 17 -23.29 17.34 -16.89
N LEU A 18 -23.17 16.20 -17.57
CA LEU A 18 -23.47 16.10 -19.01
C LEU A 18 -24.93 16.50 -19.33
N CYS A 19 -25.90 16.03 -18.56
CA CYS A 19 -27.31 16.38 -18.73
C CYS A 19 -27.57 17.87 -18.50
N THR A 20 -26.92 18.47 -17.51
CA THR A 20 -27.06 19.91 -17.20
C THR A 20 -26.46 20.75 -18.33
N GLY A 21 -25.38 20.29 -18.96
CA GLY A 21 -24.78 20.97 -20.12
C GLY A 21 -25.59 20.89 -21.40
N ALA A 22 -26.26 19.78 -21.63
CA ALA A 22 -27.18 19.64 -22.76
C ALA A 22 -28.38 20.59 -22.66
N ALA A 23 -28.76 20.99 -21.43
CA ALA A 23 -29.85 21.93 -21.16
C ALA A 23 -29.37 23.39 -20.95
N ALA A 24 -28.07 23.66 -21.06
CA ALA A 24 -27.49 24.96 -20.74
C ALA A 24 -27.54 25.94 -21.92
N ASP A 25 -28.09 27.14 -21.67
CA ASP A 25 -28.02 28.26 -22.61
C ASP A 25 -26.60 28.79 -22.80
N ARG A 26 -26.37 29.55 -23.87
CA ARG A 26 -25.03 30.00 -24.30
C ARG A 26 -24.28 30.81 -23.22
N SER A 27 -25.00 31.45 -22.30
CA SER A 27 -24.47 32.21 -21.16
C SER A 27 -24.04 31.35 -19.95
N SER A 28 -24.57 30.13 -19.81
CA SER A 28 -24.25 29.22 -18.69
C SER A 28 -23.17 28.19 -19.04
N LEU A 29 -22.78 28.08 -20.33
CA LEU A 29 -21.68 27.24 -20.79
C LEU A 29 -20.36 27.50 -20.04
N GLY A 30 -20.03 28.77 -19.74
CA GLY A 30 -18.79 29.12 -19.05
C GLY A 30 -18.73 28.57 -17.61
N ALA A 31 -19.82 28.74 -16.86
CA ALA A 31 -19.94 28.19 -15.50
C ALA A 31 -19.94 26.65 -15.52
N MET A 32 -20.55 26.07 -16.56
CA MET A 32 -20.65 24.63 -16.73
C MET A 32 -19.29 23.99 -17.08
N LEU A 33 -18.50 24.62 -17.96
CA LEU A 33 -17.12 24.21 -18.23
C LEU A 33 -16.23 24.29 -16.98
N ALA A 34 -16.37 25.36 -16.20
CA ALA A 34 -15.60 25.51 -14.95
C ALA A 34 -15.95 24.41 -13.94
N GLY A 35 -17.24 24.07 -13.80
CA GLY A 35 -17.70 22.97 -12.96
C GLY A 35 -17.19 21.61 -13.44
N ALA A 36 -17.24 21.35 -14.75
CA ALA A 36 -16.73 20.11 -15.35
C ALA A 36 -15.21 19.97 -15.16
N ALA A 37 -14.45 21.05 -15.32
CA ALA A 37 -13.01 21.06 -15.09
C ALA A 37 -12.65 20.78 -13.62
N ALA A 38 -13.40 21.36 -12.67
CA ALA A 38 -13.22 21.08 -11.25
C ALA A 38 -13.51 19.60 -10.93
N LEU A 39 -14.56 19.01 -11.51
CA LEU A 39 -14.89 17.60 -11.34
C LEU A 39 -13.81 16.69 -11.93
N LEU A 40 -13.27 17.00 -13.13
CA LEU A 40 -12.14 16.28 -13.70
C LEU A 40 -10.93 16.30 -12.77
N LEU A 41 -10.60 17.46 -12.21
CA LEU A 41 -9.46 17.59 -11.33
C LEU A 41 -9.61 16.73 -10.07
N VAL A 42 -10.78 16.79 -9.42
CA VAL A 42 -11.05 16.01 -8.20
C VAL A 42 -11.02 14.51 -8.49
N THR A 43 -11.62 14.07 -9.60
CA THR A 43 -11.62 12.66 -10.00
C THR A 43 -10.21 12.17 -10.36
N ALA A 44 -9.44 12.96 -11.10
CA ALA A 44 -8.05 12.66 -11.41
C ALA A 44 -7.20 12.53 -10.13
N LEU A 45 -7.38 13.44 -9.16
CA LEU A 45 -6.68 13.38 -7.88
C LEU A 45 -7.05 12.14 -7.08
N ALA A 46 -8.34 11.78 -7.03
CA ALA A 46 -8.82 10.59 -6.34
C ALA A 46 -8.28 9.30 -6.98
N VAL A 47 -8.26 9.23 -8.31
CA VAL A 47 -7.67 8.11 -9.08
C VAL A 47 -6.16 8.03 -8.83
N ALA A 48 -5.45 9.16 -8.88
CA ALA A 48 -4.02 9.22 -8.59
C ALA A 48 -3.71 8.81 -7.16
N ALA A 49 -4.51 9.21 -6.18
CA ALA A 49 -4.37 8.78 -4.79
C ALA A 49 -4.62 7.27 -4.63
N ALA A 50 -5.69 6.74 -5.23
CA ALA A 50 -6.01 5.31 -5.19
C ALA A 50 -4.92 4.45 -5.84
N HIS A 51 -4.39 4.87 -7.01
CA HIS A 51 -3.29 4.17 -7.66
C HIS A 51 -1.93 4.42 -7.00
N GLY A 52 -1.71 5.60 -6.41
CA GLY A 52 -0.50 5.93 -5.66
C GLY A 52 -0.37 5.10 -4.39
N LEU A 53 -1.49 4.88 -3.68
CA LEU A 53 -1.58 3.95 -2.55
C LEU A 53 -1.27 2.50 -2.96
N GLY A 54 -1.67 2.10 -4.17
CA GLY A 54 -1.39 0.76 -4.70
C GLY A 54 0.04 0.55 -5.24
N ARG A 55 0.81 1.63 -5.46
CA ARG A 55 2.19 1.57 -5.97
C ARG A 55 3.26 1.66 -4.89
N GLN A 56 2.88 1.92 -3.64
CA GLN A 56 3.79 1.63 -2.54
C GLN A 56 4.05 0.12 -2.56
N PRO A 57 5.31 -0.35 -2.69
CA PRO A 57 5.60 -1.75 -2.52
C PRO A 57 5.01 -2.14 -1.17
N ALA A 58 3.92 -2.93 -1.21
CA ALA A 58 3.15 -3.29 -0.02
C ALA A 58 4.14 -3.65 1.07
N GLY A 59 4.07 -3.05 2.26
CA GLY A 59 5.20 -2.94 3.19
C GLY A 59 6.08 -4.19 3.32
N ARG A 60 5.51 -5.39 3.17
CA ARG A 60 6.24 -6.66 2.98
C ARG A 60 7.30 -6.65 1.86
N ALA A 61 6.98 -6.28 0.62
CA ALA A 61 7.96 -6.26 -0.48
C ALA A 61 9.10 -5.26 -0.25
N ALA A 62 8.80 -4.09 0.35
CA ALA A 62 9.82 -3.11 0.75
C ALA A 62 10.70 -3.65 1.88
N LEU A 63 10.09 -4.33 2.86
CA LEU A 63 10.77 -4.95 3.99
C LEU A 63 11.63 -6.13 3.54
N ASP A 64 11.17 -6.94 2.59
CA ASP A 64 11.93 -8.04 1.99
C ASP A 64 13.15 -7.52 1.22
N LEU A 65 13.00 -6.43 0.47
CA LEU A 65 14.11 -5.74 -0.20
C LEU A 65 15.11 -5.19 0.81
N ALA A 66 14.63 -4.55 1.88
CA ALA A 66 15.48 -4.03 2.95
C ALA A 66 16.25 -5.16 3.66
N LEU A 67 15.59 -6.27 3.99
CA LEU A 67 16.23 -7.46 4.57
C LEU A 67 17.22 -8.10 3.59
N ARG A 68 16.91 -8.12 2.29
CA ARG A 68 17.83 -8.62 1.27
C ARG A 68 19.07 -7.76 1.17
N GLU A 69 18.95 -6.44 1.20
CA GLU A 69 20.12 -5.56 1.21
C GLU A 69 20.91 -5.63 2.51
N LEU A 70 20.22 -5.65 3.65
CA LEU A 70 20.86 -5.90 4.94
C LEU A 70 21.58 -7.25 4.94
N SER A 71 21.03 -8.32 4.37
CA SER A 71 21.74 -9.62 4.31
C SER A 71 23.01 -9.61 3.45
N LYS A 72 23.08 -8.73 2.44
CA LYS A 72 24.28 -8.55 1.61
C LYS A 72 25.36 -7.72 2.33
N HIS A 73 24.94 -6.76 3.16
CA HIS A 73 25.84 -5.80 3.81
C HIS A 73 26.21 -6.20 5.24
N THR A 74 25.31 -6.87 5.94
CA THR A 74 25.57 -7.49 7.24
C THR A 74 26.31 -8.78 6.94
N GLY A 75 27.61 -8.80 7.18
CA GLY A 75 28.38 -10.03 7.29
C GLY A 75 27.88 -10.80 8.50
N VAL A 76 26.69 -11.42 8.40
CA VAL A 76 26.23 -12.37 9.40
C VAL A 76 27.28 -13.46 9.39
N LEU A 77 28.08 -13.55 10.44
CA LEU A 77 28.86 -14.73 10.70
C LEU A 77 27.84 -15.85 10.68
N ARG A 78 27.84 -16.69 9.62
CA ARG A 78 26.97 -17.87 9.52
C ARG A 78 27.00 -18.48 10.89
N GLN A 79 25.86 -18.44 11.58
CA GLN A 79 25.71 -18.77 12.99
C GLN A 79 26.63 -19.95 13.25
N ARG A 80 27.81 -19.65 13.83
CA ARG A 80 28.90 -20.61 13.92
C ARG A 80 28.27 -21.72 14.72
N ASP A 81 28.07 -22.86 14.07
CA ASP A 81 27.23 -23.92 14.61
C ASP A 81 27.55 -24.03 16.10
N PRO A 82 26.60 -23.70 17.01
CA PRO A 82 26.89 -23.72 18.44
C PRO A 82 27.37 -25.11 18.88
N ASP A 83 27.15 -26.10 18.02
CA ASP A 83 27.53 -27.49 18.15
C ASP A 83 28.83 -27.88 17.43
N ALA A 84 29.49 -26.95 16.71
CA ALA A 84 30.74 -27.19 16.00
C ALA A 84 31.82 -27.72 16.95
N ALA A 85 32.38 -28.88 16.60
CA ALA A 85 33.41 -29.56 17.38
C ALA A 85 34.58 -28.60 17.67
N GLY A 86 34.79 -28.27 18.95
CA GLY A 86 35.85 -27.37 19.39
C GLY A 86 35.45 -26.35 20.45
N ARG A 87 34.16 -26.16 20.72
CA ARG A 87 33.72 -25.43 21.93
C ARG A 87 33.25 -26.41 23.01
N PRO A 88 33.81 -26.35 24.24
CA PRO A 88 33.22 -27.02 25.39
C PRO A 88 31.80 -26.48 25.55
N ARG A 89 30.79 -27.32 25.31
CA ARG A 89 29.40 -26.90 25.47
C ARG A 89 29.14 -26.69 26.96
N PRO A 90 28.61 -25.54 27.42
CA PRO A 90 27.76 -25.54 28.60
C PRO A 90 26.59 -26.46 28.23
N ARG A 91 26.63 -27.71 28.70
CA ARG A 91 25.51 -28.63 28.53
C ARG A 91 24.31 -27.95 29.19
N ALA A 92 23.16 -27.93 28.51
CA ALA A 92 21.90 -27.59 29.17
C ALA A 92 21.85 -28.30 30.53
N PRO A 93 21.37 -27.64 31.60
CA PRO A 93 21.30 -28.26 32.92
C PRO A 93 20.80 -29.69 32.76
N GLY A 94 21.64 -30.66 33.13
CA GLY A 94 21.28 -32.06 33.00
C GLY A 94 19.96 -32.26 33.74
N LEU A 95 19.05 -33.02 33.14
CA LEU A 95 17.82 -33.43 33.80
C LEU A 95 18.21 -34.24 35.05
N THR A 96 18.48 -33.57 36.16
CA THR A 96 18.35 -34.17 37.48
C THR A 96 16.86 -34.41 37.64
N PRO A 97 16.37 -35.65 37.63
CA PRO A 97 14.99 -35.88 38.00
C PRO A 97 14.83 -35.33 39.42
N LEU A 98 13.86 -34.44 39.60
CA LEU A 98 13.46 -34.00 40.93
C LEU A 98 13.04 -35.27 41.68
N ALA A 99 13.72 -35.54 42.80
CA ALA A 99 13.32 -36.63 43.69
C ALA A 99 11.86 -36.39 44.11
N CYS A 100 11.05 -37.45 44.04
CA CYS A 100 9.63 -37.45 44.40
C CYS A 100 9.39 -36.92 45.82
#